data_AF-A0A0F9DUY4-F1
#
_entry.id   AF-A0A0F9DUY4-F1
#
_cell.length_a   1.000
_cell.length_b   1.000
_cell.length_c   1.000
_cell.angle_alpha   90.00
_cell.angle_beta   90.00
_cell.angle_gamma   90.00
#
_symmetry.space_group_name_H-M   'P 1'
#
loop_
_entity.id
_entity.type
_entity.pdbx_description
1 polymer ?
#
loop_
_entity_poly.entity_id
_entity_poly.type
_entity_poly.pdbx_seq_one_letter_code
_entity_poly.pdbx_strand_id
1 'polypeptide(L)'
;MEKVNALQIRNNLGQILDRLNKKGEPILISKAHKIRAVLVTPEQFEKRFLDWQSQDKKKRLLNAVKELRGKRVGNLTSLSVLRELRGYKN
;
A
#
# COMPACT_ATOMS: atom_id res chain seq x y z
N MET A 1 0.91 13.40 -17.90
CA MET A 1 0.16 12.12 -17.81
C MET A 1 -0.62 11.88 -19.10
N GLU A 2 -0.12 10.98 -19.95
CA GLU A 2 -0.68 10.66 -21.26
C GLU A 2 -1.78 9.59 -21.13
N LYS A 3 -2.86 9.66 -21.92
CA LYS A 3 -3.95 8.67 -21.91
C LYS A 3 -4.05 7.98 -23.27
N VAL A 4 -3.93 6.65 -23.26
CA VAL A 4 -3.91 5.84 -24.48
C VAL A 4 -5.04 4.82 -24.43
N ASN A 5 -5.65 4.53 -25.58
CA ASN A 5 -6.69 3.50 -25.68
C ASN A 5 -6.05 2.10 -25.80
N ALA A 6 -6.67 1.09 -25.19
CA ALA A 6 -6.27 -0.31 -25.31
C ALA A 6 -6.10 -0.78 -26.78
N LEU A 7 -6.92 -0.25 -27.71
CA LEU A 7 -6.77 -0.57 -29.13
C LEU A 7 -5.44 -0.04 -29.72
N GLN A 8 -5.04 1.17 -29.34
CA GLN A 8 -3.78 1.76 -29.78
C GLN A 8 -2.58 1.02 -29.21
N ILE A 9 -2.69 0.49 -27.98
CA ILE A 9 -1.66 -0.35 -27.36
C ILE A 9 -1.44 -1.64 -28.13
N ARG A 10 -2.53 -2.30 -28.53
CA ARG A 10 -2.44 -3.56 -29.29
C ARG A 10 -1.67 -3.38 -30.59
N ASN A 11 -1.88 -2.27 -31.28
CA ASN A 11 -1.30 -2.05 -32.60
C ASN A 11 0.10 -1.43 -32.54
N ASN A 12 0.39 -0.62 -31.51
CA ASN A 12 1.58 0.23 -31.44
C ASN A 12 2.39 0.07 -30.14
N LEU A 13 2.43 -1.13 -29.54
CA LEU A 13 3.09 -1.35 -28.25
C LEU A 13 4.53 -0.84 -28.22
N GLY A 14 5.35 -1.20 -29.23
CA GLY A 14 6.76 -0.79 -29.29
C GLY A 14 6.94 0.72 -29.26
N GLN A 15 6.19 1.45 -30.09
CA GLN A 15 6.26 2.91 -30.13
C GLN A 15 5.79 3.55 -28.81
N ILE A 16 4.84 2.93 -28.11
CA ILE A 16 4.36 3.41 -26.81
C ILE A 16 5.41 3.18 -25.72
N LEU A 17 6.13 2.05 -25.76
CA LEU A 17 7.25 1.79 -24.85
C LEU A 17 8.41 2.76 -25.09
N ASP A 18 8.73 3.09 -26.34
CA ASP A 18 9.74 4.09 -26.67
C ASP A 18 9.36 5.48 -26.13
N ARG A 19 8.08 5.86 -26.22
CA ARG A 19 7.57 7.11 -25.64
C ARG A 19 7.63 7.10 -24.12
N LEU A 20 7.27 5.98 -23.48
CA LEU A 20 7.35 5.79 -22.04
C LEU A 20 8.79 6.01 -21.55
N ASN A 21 9.77 5.41 -22.24
CA ASN A 21 11.19 5.57 -21.92
C ASN A 21 11.70 6.99 -22.18
N LYS A 22 11.27 7.65 -23.26
CA LYS A 22 11.72 9.01 -23.58
C LYS A 22 11.15 10.09 -22.66
N LYS A 23 9.87 10.01 -22.31
CA LYS A 23 9.22 11.01 -21.45
C LYS A 23 9.42 10.72 -19.97
N GLY A 24 9.57 9.45 -19.59
CA GLY A 24 9.60 9.05 -18.19
C GLY A 24 8.30 9.39 -17.44
N GLU A 25 7.17 9.53 -18.14
CA GLU A 25 5.87 9.82 -17.52
C GLU A 25 4.95 8.59 -17.54
N PRO A 26 4.15 8.34 -16.48
CA PRO A 26 3.15 7.29 -16.48
C PRO A 26 2.10 7.46 -17.58
N ILE A 27 1.77 6.35 -18.25
CA ILE A 27 0.75 6.30 -19.32
C ILE A 27 -0.50 5.61 -18.79
N LEU A 28 -1.63 6.30 -18.83
CA LEU A 28 -2.94 5.78 -18.43
C LEU A 28 -3.58 5.01 -19.58
N ILE A 29 -3.96 3.76 -19.31
CA ILE A 29 -4.62 2.90 -20.28
C ILE A 29 -6.13 2.95 -20.05
N SER A 30 -6.85 3.32 -21.11
CA SER A 30 -8.31 3.34 -21.12
C SER A 30 -8.90 2.24 -21.98
N LYS A 31 -9.98 1.62 -21.50
CA LYS A 31 -10.79 0.65 -22.23
C LYS A 31 -12.26 0.94 -21.95
N ALA A 32 -13.08 1.05 -22.99
CA ALA A 32 -14.49 1.42 -22.89
C ALA A 32 -14.71 2.69 -22.03
N HIS A 33 -13.96 3.75 -22.34
CA HIS A 33 -13.96 5.06 -21.66
C HIS A 33 -13.52 5.08 -20.17
N LYS A 34 -13.24 3.94 -19.55
CA LYS A 34 -12.73 3.86 -18.17
C LYS A 34 -11.23 3.61 -18.15
N ILE A 35 -10.53 4.26 -17.21
CA ILE A 35 -9.12 3.94 -16.93
C ILE A 35 -9.08 2.57 -16.26
N ARG A 36 -8.27 1.65 -16.79
CA ARG A 36 -8.18 0.26 -16.31
C ARG A 36 -6.78 -0.12 -15.84
N ALA A 37 -5.75 0.53 -16.35
CA ALA A 37 -4.37 0.21 -16.02
C ALA A 37 -3.47 1.45 -16.22
N VAL A 38 -2.26 1.35 -15.70
CA VAL A 38 -1.20 2.36 -15.86
C VAL A 38 0.09 1.64 -16.26
N LEU A 39 0.78 2.17 -17.27
CA LEU A 39 2.14 1.80 -17.65
C LEU A 39 3.11 2.77 -16.97
N VAL A 40 4.12 2.23 -16.31
CA VAL A 40 5.20 2.96 -15.64
C VAL A 40 6.53 2.29 -15.99
N THR A 41 7.62 3.04 -15.93
CA THR A 41 8.96 2.44 -16.05
C THR A 41 9.27 1.59 -14.81
N PRO A 42 10.15 0.58 -14.92
CA PRO A 42 10.59 -0.19 -13.76
C PRO A 42 11.15 0.67 -12.62
N GLU A 43 11.89 1.73 -12.93
CA GLU A 43 12.45 2.66 -11.93
C GLU A 43 11.34 3.44 -11.19
N GLN A 44 10.30 3.86 -11.91
CA GLN A 44 9.13 4.51 -11.31
C GLN A 44 8.30 3.53 -10.49
N PHE A 45 8.24 2.29 -10.94
CA PHE A 45 7.65 1.21 -10.19
C PHE A 45 8.41 1.01 -8.88
N GLU A 46 9.72 0.78 -8.88
CA GLU A 46 10.50 0.59 -7.64
C GLU A 46 10.33 1.75 -6.65
N LYS A 47 10.41 3.00 -7.13
CA LYS A 47 10.23 4.19 -6.27
C LYS A 47 8.83 4.27 -5.63
N ARG A 48 7.77 3.84 -6.33
CA ARG A 48 6.38 3.93 -5.84
C ARG A 48 5.85 2.63 -5.23
N PHE A 49 6.44 1.48 -5.57
CA PHE A 49 6.03 0.17 -5.07
C PHE A 49 6.58 -0.09 -3.67
N LEU A 50 7.67 0.59 -3.28
CA LEU A 50 8.13 0.68 -1.90
C LEU A 50 7.03 1.19 -0.95
N ASP A 51 6.17 2.12 -1.40
CA ASP A 51 5.06 2.63 -0.60
C ASP A 51 3.95 1.59 -0.42
N TRP A 52 3.63 0.83 -1.46
CA TRP A 52 2.57 -0.19 -1.41
C TRP A 52 2.98 -1.41 -0.57
N GLN A 53 4.21 -1.91 -0.70
CA GLN A 53 4.72 -2.97 0.17
C GLN A 53 4.85 -2.51 1.63
N SER A 54 5.22 -1.25 1.88
CA SER A 54 5.32 -0.71 3.23
C SER A 54 3.95 -0.69 3.94
N GLN A 55 2.87 -0.41 3.22
CA GLN A 55 1.53 -0.49 3.78
C GLN A 55 1.11 -1.93 4.12
N ASP A 56 1.42 -2.90 3.25
CA ASP A 56 1.07 -4.31 3.52
C ASP A 56 1.91 -4.89 4.66
N LYS A 57 3.21 -4.58 4.71
CA LYS A 57 4.10 -4.93 5.83
C LYS A 57 3.63 -4.29 7.14
N LYS A 58 3.23 -3.01 7.12
CA LYS A 58 2.68 -2.32 8.30
C LYS A 58 1.40 -2.98 8.80
N LYS A 59 0.49 -3.38 7.90
CA LYS A 59 -0.73 -4.11 8.28
C LYS A 59 -0.40 -5.47 8.89
N ARG A 60 0.52 -6.24 8.29
CA ARG A 60 0.97 -7.53 8.82
C ARG A 60 1.60 -7.39 10.20
N LEU A 61 2.46 -6.39 10.38
CA LEU A 61 3.10 -6.11 11.68
C LEU A 61 2.08 -5.68 12.73
N LEU A 62 1.12 -4.82 12.39
CA LEU A 62 0.04 -4.43 13.30
C LEU A 62 -0.87 -5.62 13.68
N ASN A 63 -1.14 -6.52 12.74
CA ASN A 63 -1.92 -7.73 13.02
C ASN A 63 -1.13 -8.69 13.92
N ALA A 64 0.16 -8.92 13.65
CA ALA A 64 1.02 -9.72 14.52
C ALA A 64 1.07 -9.14 15.94
N VAL A 65 1.21 -7.81 16.09
CA VAL A 65 1.16 -7.15 17.41
C VAL A 65 -0.21 -7.29 18.08
N LYS A 66 -1.31 -7.26 17.32
CA LYS A 66 -2.67 -7.48 17.87
C LYS A 66 -2.88 -8.92 18.31
N GLU A 67 -2.36 -9.89 17.58
CA GLU A 67 -2.46 -11.32 17.90
C GLU A 67 -1.56 -11.69 19.09
N LEU A 68 -0.36 -11.10 19.18
CA LEU A 68 0.53 -11.23 20.32
C LEU A 68 0.04 -10.45 21.55
N ARG A 69 -0.94 -9.55 21.38
CA ARG A 69 -1.59 -8.87 22.50
C ARG A 69 -2.43 -9.91 23.25
N GLY A 70 -1.81 -10.51 24.27
CA GLY A 70 -2.48 -11.46 25.15
C GLY A 70 -3.83 -10.94 25.61
N LYS A 71 -4.84 -11.82 25.66
CA LYS A 71 -6.15 -11.49 26.22
C LYS A 71 -5.94 -10.82 27.57
N ARG A 72 -6.59 -9.68 27.78
CA ARG A 72 -6.58 -8.95 29.06
C ARG A 72 -6.84 -9.96 30.18
N VAL A 73 -5.85 -10.18 31.04
CA VAL A 73 -5.97 -11.08 32.19
C VAL A 73 -6.83 -10.35 33.22
N GLY A 74 -8.14 -10.62 33.20
CA GLY A 74 -9.11 -10.14 34.17
C GLY A 74 -9.72 -8.75 33.92
N ASN A 75 -10.74 -8.43 34.71
CA ASN A 75 -11.46 -7.15 34.69
C ASN A 75 -10.69 -5.99 35.36
N LEU A 76 -9.42 -6.20 35.73
CA LEU A 76 -8.62 -5.20 36.41
C LEU A 76 -8.32 -4.05 35.45
N THR A 77 -8.65 -2.83 35.87
CA THR A 77 -8.31 -1.62 35.14
C THR A 77 -6.84 -1.31 35.36
N SER A 78 -6.16 -0.71 34.38
CA SER A 78 -4.75 -0.35 34.54
C SER A 78 -4.49 0.48 35.80
N LEU A 79 -5.51 1.24 36.24
CA LEU A 79 -5.51 2.01 37.48
C LEU A 79 -5.60 1.15 38.74
N SER A 80 -6.36 0.05 38.75
CA SER A 80 -6.44 -0.84 39.91
C SER A 80 -5.12 -1.57 40.14
N VAL A 81 -4.45 -2.01 39.07
CA VAL A 81 -3.12 -2.65 39.15
C VAL A 81 -2.05 -1.67 39.66
N LEU A 82 -2.07 -0.41 39.17
CA LEU A 82 -1.14 0.62 39.65
C LEU A 82 -1.38 1.00 41.11
N ARG A 83 -2.63 0.96 41.58
CA ARG A 83 -2.97 1.22 42.99
C ARG A 83 -2.46 0.11 43.90
N GLU A 84 -2.65 -1.14 43.50
CA GLU A 84 -2.18 -2.31 44.23
C GLU A 84 -0.65 -2.34 44.35
N LEU A 85 0.07 -2.09 43.24
CA LEU A 85 1.54 -1.99 43.24
C LEU A 85 2.07 -0.85 44.12
N ARG A 86 1.28 0.21 44.31
CA ARG A 86 1.61 1.35 45.17
C ARG A 86 1.19 1.14 46.63
N GLY A 87 0.64 -0.03 46.98
CA GLY A 87 0.27 -0.39 48.35
C GLY A 87 -1.07 0.18 48.81
N TYR A 88 -1.89 0.71 47.91
CA TYR A 88 -3.27 1.07 48.25
C TYR A 88 -4.12 -0.21 48.25
N LYS A 89 -4.68 -0.58 49.42
CA LYS A 89 -5.73 -1.61 49.50
C LYS A 89 -6.99 -1.12 48.80
N ASN A 90 -7.65 -2.00 48.05
CA ASN A 90 -8.95 -1.75 47.41
C ASN A 90 -10.03 -1.46 48.46
#